data_AF-A0A1F2JQM6-F1
#
_entry.id   AF-A0A1F2JQM6-F1
#
_cell.length_a   1.000
_cell.length_b   1.000
_cell.length_c   1.000
_cell.angle_alpha   90.00
_cell.angle_beta   90.00
_cell.angle_gamma   90.00
#
_symmetry.space_group_name_H-M   'P 1'
#
loop_
_entity.id
_entity.type
_entity.pdbx_description
1 polymer ?
#
loop_
_entity_poly.entity_id
_entity_poly.type
_entity_poly.pdbx_seq_one_letter_code
_entity_poly.pdbx_strand_id
1 'polypeptide(L)'
;MNRIAEINEYIAAEREVLLQHPLYRKIKTIKNLRSFTEGHVYAVWDFMSLLKALQIKLTCTTLPWFASEHPSTRYLINEIVLAEESDEYIDGRRLSHFEMYLDAMDAMGADLHLVNKFIAQAKKSSNIFDVIATTTLDKRIKDFLNFTFEVIAEGEVHKIAAAFTFGREDLIPGMFTSILEEIKTNFPTANLDSFIYYFQRHIDLDGDEHGPLAMQMITDLAKDDEVKWTEMKEISKVALQKRIQLWNAIEDSLYG
;
A
#
# COMPACT_ATOMS: atom_id res chain seq x y z
N MET A 1 -26.91 6.23 11.75
CA MET A 1 -26.52 5.62 10.46
C MET A 1 -25.10 5.12 10.61
N ASN A 2 -24.73 4.02 9.95
CA ASN A 2 -23.38 3.49 10.03
C ASN A 2 -22.47 4.32 9.09
N ARG A 3 -21.76 5.31 9.63
CA ARG A 3 -20.92 6.25 8.85
C ARG A 3 -19.84 5.56 8.01
N ILE A 4 -19.33 4.42 8.48
CA ILE A 4 -18.39 3.60 7.72
C ILE A 4 -19.05 3.04 6.45
N ALA A 5 -20.30 2.60 6.55
CA ALA A 5 -21.05 2.12 5.40
C ALA A 5 -21.26 3.24 4.35
N GLU A 6 -21.47 4.49 4.78
CA GLU A 6 -21.57 5.64 3.88
C GLU A 6 -20.26 5.93 3.14
N ILE A 7 -19.11 5.82 3.82
CA ILE A 7 -17.80 5.92 3.15
C ILE A 7 -17.64 4.79 2.14
N ASN A 8 -17.92 3.55 2.54
CA ASN A 8 -17.80 2.38 1.66
C ASN A 8 -18.68 2.48 0.41
N GLU A 9 -19.92 2.94 0.55
CA GLU A 9 -20.82 3.20 -0.58
C GLU A 9 -20.27 4.30 -1.50
N TYR A 10 -19.73 5.38 -0.91
CA TYR A 10 -19.18 6.51 -1.66
C TYR A 10 -17.95 6.18 -2.51
N ILE A 11 -17.15 5.20 -2.07
CA ILE A 11 -15.93 4.75 -2.75
C ILE A 11 -16.11 3.44 -3.53
N ALA A 12 -17.30 2.84 -3.51
CA ALA A 12 -17.56 1.51 -4.07
C ALA A 12 -17.19 1.42 -5.57
N ALA A 13 -17.49 2.46 -6.35
CA ALA A 13 -17.20 2.49 -7.78
C ALA A 13 -15.69 2.43 -8.07
N GLU A 14 -14.87 3.21 -7.36
CA GLU A 14 -13.41 3.15 -7.51
C GLU A 14 -12.83 1.81 -7.03
N ARG A 15 -13.36 1.24 -5.95
CA ARG A 15 -12.95 -0.08 -5.47
C ARG A 15 -13.21 -1.16 -6.53
N GLU A 16 -14.38 -1.16 -7.13
CA GLU A 16 -14.76 -2.15 -8.15
C GLU A 16 -13.82 -2.09 -9.38
N VAL A 17 -13.45 -0.87 -9.81
CA VAL A 17 -12.49 -0.68 -10.91
C VAL A 17 -11.14 -1.33 -10.59
N LEU A 18 -10.67 -1.22 -9.35
CA LEU A 18 -9.40 -1.83 -8.94
C LEU A 18 -9.50 -3.35 -8.80
N LEU A 19 -10.60 -3.87 -8.26
CA LEU A 19 -10.80 -5.31 -8.14
C LEU A 19 -10.94 -6.00 -9.52
N GLN A 20 -11.53 -5.31 -10.50
CA GLN A 20 -11.73 -5.83 -11.86
C GLN A 20 -10.75 -5.26 -12.89
N HIS A 21 -9.62 -4.69 -12.45
CA HIS A 21 -8.75 -3.93 -13.35
C HIS A 21 -8.23 -4.79 -14.53
N PRO A 22 -8.30 -4.31 -15.79
CA PRO A 22 -7.88 -5.10 -16.96
C PRO A 22 -6.41 -5.54 -16.94
N LEU A 23 -5.55 -4.78 -16.24
CA LEU A 23 -4.15 -5.09 -15.97
C LEU A 23 -3.92 -6.57 -15.63
N TYR A 24 -4.72 -7.16 -14.73
CA TYR A 24 -4.48 -8.52 -14.23
C TYR A 24 -4.53 -9.56 -15.36
N ARG A 25 -5.51 -9.42 -16.25
CA ARG A 25 -5.68 -10.31 -17.41
C ARG A 25 -4.63 -10.07 -18.49
N LYS A 26 -3.89 -8.96 -18.45
CA LYS A 26 -2.84 -8.63 -19.43
C LYS A 26 -1.47 -9.14 -19.04
N ILE A 27 -1.27 -9.57 -17.79
CA ILE A 27 -0.03 -10.18 -17.32
C ILE A 27 0.04 -11.63 -17.83
N LYS A 28 0.47 -11.81 -19.08
CA LYS A 28 0.51 -13.12 -19.76
C LYS A 28 1.90 -13.70 -19.98
N THR A 29 2.95 -12.88 -19.82
CA THR A 29 4.34 -13.32 -19.98
C THR A 29 5.20 -12.88 -18.78
N ILE A 30 6.34 -13.54 -18.58
CA ILE A 30 7.30 -13.14 -17.54
C ILE A 30 7.78 -11.70 -17.76
N LYS A 31 7.92 -11.26 -19.02
CA LYS A 31 8.22 -9.84 -19.31
C LYS A 31 7.13 -8.93 -18.74
N ASN A 32 5.86 -9.24 -18.94
CA ASN A 32 4.76 -8.44 -18.38
C ASN A 32 4.77 -8.46 -16.85
N LEU A 33 5.05 -9.61 -16.24
CA LEU A 33 5.13 -9.72 -14.79
C LEU A 33 6.27 -8.85 -14.22
N ARG A 34 7.46 -8.87 -14.85
CA ARG A 34 8.56 -7.97 -14.47
C ARG A 34 8.15 -6.50 -14.55
N SER A 35 7.60 -6.07 -15.68
CA SER A 35 7.11 -4.69 -15.86
C SER A 35 6.04 -4.31 -14.83
N PHE A 36 5.14 -5.25 -14.49
CA PHE A 36 4.18 -5.05 -13.40
C PHE A 36 4.90 -4.75 -12.08
N THR A 37 5.86 -5.58 -11.69
CA THR A 37 6.59 -5.41 -10.43
C THR A 37 7.44 -4.13 -10.40
N GLU A 38 8.05 -3.76 -11.52
CA GLU A 38 8.89 -2.57 -11.66
C GLU A 38 8.11 -1.27 -11.44
N GLY A 39 6.80 -1.25 -11.77
CA GLY A 39 5.91 -0.13 -11.45
C GLY A 39 5.25 -0.24 -10.08
N HIS A 40 4.83 -1.45 -9.68
CA HIS A 40 4.12 -1.68 -8.42
C HIS A 40 5.00 -1.49 -7.18
N VAL A 41 6.31 -1.74 -7.29
CA VAL A 41 7.28 -1.60 -6.17
C VAL A 41 7.23 -0.25 -5.46
N TYR A 42 6.86 0.83 -6.17
CA TYR A 42 6.72 2.16 -5.58
C TYR A 42 5.54 2.26 -4.62
N ALA A 43 4.44 1.53 -4.87
CA ALA A 43 3.30 1.44 -3.97
C ALA A 43 3.55 0.51 -2.78
N VAL A 44 4.43 -0.48 -2.94
CA VAL A 44 4.90 -1.29 -1.81
C VAL A 44 5.74 -0.43 -0.87
N TRP A 45 6.62 0.40 -1.43
CA TRP A 45 7.48 1.27 -0.64
C TRP A 45 6.73 2.41 0.06
N ASP A 46 5.82 3.11 -0.62
CA ASP A 46 5.16 4.29 -0.05
C ASP A 46 4.12 3.94 1.03
N PHE A 47 3.57 2.72 1.00
CA PHE A 47 2.70 2.17 2.04
C PHE A 47 3.36 2.29 3.42
N MET A 48 4.64 1.93 3.52
CA MET A 48 5.42 2.06 4.75
C MET A 48 5.46 3.48 5.29
N SER A 49 5.39 4.50 4.41
CA SER A 49 5.39 5.90 4.85
C SER A 49 4.07 6.31 5.50
N LEU A 50 2.93 5.82 4.99
CA LEU A 50 1.62 6.00 5.65
C LEU A 50 1.60 5.30 7.01
N LEU A 51 2.02 4.03 7.05
CA LEU A 51 2.08 3.24 8.28
C LEU A 51 2.98 3.90 9.33
N LYS A 52 4.17 4.36 8.93
CA LYS A 52 5.10 5.04 9.85
C LYS A 52 4.53 6.36 10.36
N ALA A 53 3.86 7.14 9.51
CA ALA A 53 3.19 8.37 9.93
C ALA A 53 2.08 8.10 10.97
N LEU A 54 1.32 7.00 10.80
CA LEU A 54 0.34 6.55 11.79
C LEU A 54 1.02 6.08 13.07
N GLN A 55 2.09 5.29 12.99
CA GLN A 55 2.84 4.85 14.17
C GLN A 55 3.35 6.05 15.00
N ILE A 56 3.92 7.05 14.34
CA ILE A 56 4.40 8.27 15.00
C ILE A 56 3.26 9.02 15.69
N LYS A 57 2.07 9.09 15.09
CA LYS A 57 0.94 9.87 15.61
C LYS A 57 0.07 9.13 16.62
N LEU A 58 -0.05 7.81 16.50
CA LEU A 58 -1.02 6.98 17.23
C LEU A 58 -0.38 6.07 18.29
N THR A 59 0.95 5.98 18.28
CA THR A 59 1.73 5.21 19.26
C THR A 59 2.83 6.08 19.86
N CYS A 60 3.66 5.50 20.73
CA CYS A 60 4.83 6.19 21.28
C CYS A 60 6.09 5.72 20.59
N THR A 61 6.76 6.64 19.90
CA THR A 61 8.03 6.41 19.18
C THR A 61 9.17 7.29 19.72
N THR A 62 8.94 7.98 20.84
CA THR A 62 9.86 8.96 21.44
C THR A 62 10.17 8.63 22.90
N LEU A 63 11.17 9.31 23.46
CA LEU A 63 11.56 9.18 24.88
C LEU A 63 11.26 10.47 25.66
N PRO A 64 10.83 10.38 26.93
CA PRO A 64 10.48 9.15 27.67
C PRO A 64 9.16 8.52 27.18
N TRP A 65 9.02 7.21 27.40
CA TRP A 65 7.88 6.42 26.91
C TRP A 65 6.61 6.63 27.73
N PHE A 66 5.48 6.75 27.04
CA PHE A 66 4.13 6.73 27.61
C PHE A 66 3.16 5.98 26.68
N ALA A 67 2.11 5.37 27.25
CA ALA A 67 1.06 4.76 26.44
C ALA A 67 0.19 5.85 25.76
N SER A 68 -0.13 5.67 24.48
CA SER A 68 -1.09 6.52 23.75
C SER A 68 -2.54 6.31 24.21
N GLU A 69 -3.44 7.24 23.86
CA GLU A 69 -4.84 7.30 24.34
C GLU A 69 -5.65 6.04 24.01
N HIS A 70 -5.48 5.46 22.82
CA HIS A 70 -6.33 4.39 22.30
C HIS A 70 -5.58 3.03 22.24
N PRO A 71 -5.80 2.11 23.20
CA PRO A 71 -5.07 0.84 23.26
C PRO A 71 -5.26 -0.06 22.03
N SER A 72 -6.49 -0.17 21.51
CA SER A 72 -6.78 -0.99 20.33
C SER A 72 -6.11 -0.46 19.07
N THR A 73 -6.19 0.86 18.83
CA THR A 73 -5.47 1.52 17.73
C THR A 73 -3.95 1.36 17.86
N ARG A 74 -3.41 1.51 19.07
CA ARG A 74 -1.98 1.29 19.33
C ARG A 74 -1.57 -0.15 19.02
N TYR A 75 -2.37 -1.13 19.45
CA TYR A 75 -2.13 -2.54 19.19
C TYR A 75 -2.10 -2.81 17.69
N LEU A 76 -3.16 -2.42 16.97
CA LEU A 76 -3.27 -2.56 15.51
C LEU A 76 -2.05 -2.00 14.78
N ILE A 77 -1.70 -0.74 15.04
CA ILE A 77 -0.60 -0.09 14.32
C ILE A 77 0.74 -0.76 14.62
N ASN A 78 1.00 -1.18 15.85
CA ASN A 78 2.24 -1.88 16.17
C ASN A 78 2.28 -3.31 15.61
N GLU A 79 1.14 -3.99 15.52
CA GLU A 79 1.03 -5.30 14.90
C GLU A 79 1.32 -5.23 13.40
N ILE A 80 0.66 -4.29 12.68
CA ILE A 80 0.92 -4.07 11.26
C ILE A 80 2.39 -3.67 11.06
N VAL A 81 2.97 -2.83 11.93
CA VAL A 81 4.42 -2.51 11.84
C VAL A 81 5.29 -3.76 12.02
N LEU A 82 4.96 -4.66 12.94
CA LEU A 82 5.72 -5.89 13.13
C LEU A 82 5.69 -6.76 11.86
N ALA A 83 4.52 -6.92 11.24
CA ALA A 83 4.37 -7.65 9.98
C ALA A 83 5.15 -6.94 8.84
N GLU A 84 4.89 -5.67 8.63
CA GLU A 84 5.41 -4.96 7.47
C GLU A 84 6.91 -4.66 7.52
N GLU A 85 7.49 -4.46 8.72
CA GLU A 85 8.92 -4.17 8.89
C GLU A 85 9.78 -5.39 9.22
N SER A 86 9.21 -6.49 9.71
CA SER A 86 9.99 -7.59 10.31
C SER A 86 9.29 -8.96 10.31
N ASP A 87 8.49 -9.27 9.29
CA ASP A 87 7.85 -10.58 9.18
C ASP A 87 8.83 -11.70 8.79
N GLU A 88 8.41 -12.93 9.05
CA GLU A 88 9.10 -14.14 8.65
C GLU A 88 8.99 -14.33 7.14
N TYR A 89 10.13 -14.60 6.49
CA TYR A 89 10.19 -14.93 5.08
C TYR A 89 10.19 -16.44 4.85
N ILE A 90 9.94 -16.89 3.62
CA ILE A 90 9.84 -18.31 3.25
C ILE A 90 11.07 -19.15 3.64
N ASP A 91 12.24 -18.52 3.81
CA ASP A 91 13.49 -19.16 4.21
C ASP A 91 13.84 -18.99 5.71
N GLY A 92 12.92 -18.44 6.51
CA GLY A 92 13.07 -18.21 7.95
C GLY A 92 13.81 -16.93 8.32
N ARG A 93 14.29 -16.13 7.37
CA ARG A 93 14.80 -14.77 7.65
C ARG A 93 13.69 -13.85 8.12
N ARG A 94 14.06 -12.73 8.74
CA ARG A 94 13.15 -11.63 9.09
C ARG A 94 13.41 -10.46 8.14
N LEU A 95 12.41 -10.10 7.35
CA LEU A 95 12.50 -9.06 6.32
C LEU A 95 11.29 -8.14 6.42
N SER A 96 11.45 -6.90 5.98
CA SER A 96 10.29 -6.07 5.65
C SER A 96 9.59 -6.59 4.40
N HIS A 97 8.29 -6.34 4.28
CA HIS A 97 7.53 -6.68 3.08
C HIS A 97 8.12 -6.02 1.82
N PHE A 98 8.68 -4.81 1.95
CA PHE A 98 9.42 -4.19 0.85
C PHE A 98 10.66 -4.99 0.42
N GLU A 99 11.46 -5.49 1.37
CA GLU A 99 12.61 -6.36 1.07
C GLU A 99 12.17 -7.69 0.46
N MET A 100 11.10 -8.30 0.96
CA MET A 100 10.51 -9.52 0.38
C MET A 100 10.08 -9.29 -1.07
N TYR A 101 9.51 -8.12 -1.37
CA TYR A 101 9.10 -7.77 -2.73
C TYR A 101 10.30 -7.60 -3.67
N LEU A 102 11.38 -6.94 -3.21
CA LEU A 102 12.62 -6.81 -3.99
C LEU A 102 13.31 -8.17 -4.22
N ASP A 103 13.31 -9.07 -3.25
CA ASP A 103 13.84 -10.44 -3.39
C ASP A 103 13.05 -11.21 -4.45
N ALA A 104 11.71 -11.13 -4.42
CA ALA A 104 10.85 -11.74 -5.42
C ALA A 104 11.05 -11.15 -6.83
N MET A 105 11.26 -9.84 -6.93
CA MET A 105 11.60 -9.16 -8.19
C MET A 105 12.94 -9.65 -8.76
N ASP A 106 13.98 -9.75 -7.93
CA ASP A 106 15.31 -10.23 -8.33
C ASP A 106 15.24 -11.69 -8.80
N ALA A 107 14.54 -12.55 -8.05
CA ALA A 107 14.38 -13.97 -8.36
C ALA A 107 13.74 -14.21 -9.74
N MET A 108 12.82 -13.34 -10.16
CA MET A 108 12.21 -13.41 -11.50
C MET A 108 12.98 -12.63 -12.58
N GLY A 109 14.05 -11.90 -12.22
CA GLY A 109 14.89 -11.12 -13.13
C GLY A 109 14.28 -9.80 -13.58
N ALA A 110 13.51 -9.12 -12.71
CA ALA A 110 13.04 -7.76 -12.93
C ALA A 110 14.16 -6.72 -12.73
N ASP A 111 14.06 -5.55 -13.36
CA ASP A 111 15.07 -4.49 -13.21
C ASP A 111 14.88 -3.71 -11.91
N LEU A 112 15.83 -3.84 -10.99
CA LEU A 112 15.86 -3.12 -9.73
C LEU A 112 16.58 -1.76 -9.80
N HIS A 113 17.20 -1.40 -10.93
CA HIS A 113 18.05 -0.23 -11.03
C HIS A 113 17.32 1.07 -10.66
N LEU A 114 16.12 1.28 -11.21
CA LEU A 114 15.35 2.50 -11.01
C LEU A 114 14.87 2.65 -9.55
N VAL A 115 14.34 1.58 -8.95
CA VAL A 115 13.89 1.62 -7.55
C VAL A 115 15.09 1.79 -6.61
N ASN A 116 16.19 1.07 -6.80
CA ASN A 116 17.37 1.20 -5.95
C ASN A 116 17.98 2.60 -6.03
N LYS A 117 18.04 3.18 -7.25
CA LYS A 117 18.48 4.56 -7.44
C LYS A 117 17.56 5.55 -6.72
N PHE A 118 16.24 5.38 -6.85
CA PHE A 118 15.24 6.20 -6.16
C PHE A 118 15.42 6.14 -4.64
N ILE A 119 15.50 4.95 -4.05
CA ILE A 119 15.69 4.76 -2.61
C ILE A 119 17.01 5.37 -2.12
N ALA A 120 18.10 5.20 -2.88
CA ALA A 120 19.38 5.81 -2.55
C ALA A 120 19.34 7.35 -2.56
N GLN A 121 18.55 7.95 -3.45
CA GLN A 121 18.32 9.40 -3.48
C GLN A 121 17.40 9.84 -2.34
N ALA A 122 16.31 9.11 -2.08
CA ALA A 122 15.36 9.39 -0.99
C ALA A 122 16.06 9.41 0.37
N LYS A 123 16.94 8.44 0.65
CA LYS A 123 17.73 8.38 1.91
C LYS A 123 18.67 9.57 2.12
N LYS A 124 19.08 10.25 1.05
CA LYS A 124 20.00 11.41 1.11
C LYS A 124 19.28 12.75 1.06
N SER A 125 17.99 12.76 0.72
CA SER A 125 17.21 13.98 0.56
C SER A 125 16.49 14.34 1.85
N SER A 126 16.38 15.63 2.14
CA SER A 126 15.47 16.16 3.15
C SER A 126 14.06 16.42 2.59
N ASN A 127 13.90 16.36 1.26
CA ASN A 127 12.64 16.62 0.57
C ASN A 127 12.34 15.50 -0.42
N ILE A 128 11.32 14.69 -0.12
CA ILE A 128 10.93 13.57 -0.97
C ILE A 128 10.30 14.02 -2.30
N PHE A 129 9.63 15.17 -2.32
CA PHE A 129 8.99 15.71 -3.52
C PHE A 129 10.00 16.01 -4.63
N ASP A 130 11.17 16.55 -4.27
CA ASP A 130 12.26 16.82 -5.23
C ASP A 130 12.81 15.50 -5.81
N VAL A 131 12.95 14.48 -4.98
CA VAL A 131 13.39 13.15 -5.44
C VAL A 131 12.39 12.58 -6.43
N ILE A 132 11.08 12.59 -6.11
CA ILE A 132 10.02 12.12 -7.01
C ILE A 132 10.04 12.89 -8.33
N ALA A 133 10.15 14.22 -8.28
CA ALA A 133 10.17 15.08 -9.46
C ALA A 133 11.30 14.72 -10.43
N THR A 134 12.49 14.42 -9.92
CA THR A 134 13.69 14.12 -10.73
C THR A 134 13.74 12.69 -11.31
N THR A 135 12.85 11.79 -10.90
CA THR A 135 12.77 10.45 -11.48
C THR A 135 12.29 10.48 -12.94
N THR A 136 12.53 9.39 -13.68
CA THR A 136 11.99 9.19 -15.04
C THR A 136 10.66 8.42 -15.05
N LEU A 137 10.03 8.26 -13.89
CA LEU A 137 8.77 7.51 -13.75
C LEU A 137 7.63 8.17 -14.53
N ASP A 138 6.64 7.37 -14.92
CA ASP A 138 5.37 7.88 -15.46
C ASP A 138 4.74 8.86 -14.47
N LYS A 139 4.18 9.95 -15.00
CA LYS A 139 3.57 11.02 -14.20
C LYS A 139 2.53 10.48 -13.22
N ARG A 140 1.75 9.46 -13.60
CA ARG A 140 0.71 8.86 -12.75
C ARG A 140 1.31 8.14 -11.53
N ILE A 141 2.49 7.52 -11.67
CA ILE A 141 3.23 6.94 -10.54
C ILE A 141 3.74 8.05 -9.62
N LYS A 142 4.30 9.12 -10.20
CA LYS A 142 4.72 10.30 -9.42
C LYS A 142 3.56 10.94 -8.66
N ASP A 143 2.41 11.10 -9.32
CA ASP A 143 1.21 11.68 -8.74
C ASP A 143 0.66 10.82 -7.58
N PHE A 144 0.81 9.50 -7.65
CA PHE A 144 0.46 8.58 -6.57
C PHE A 144 1.39 8.75 -5.37
N LEU A 145 2.71 8.80 -5.59
CA LEU A 145 3.70 9.04 -4.54
C LEU A 145 3.52 10.42 -3.90
N ASN A 146 3.37 11.47 -4.71
CA ASN A 146 3.17 12.83 -4.24
C ASN A 146 1.92 12.92 -3.36
N PHE A 147 0.80 12.31 -3.77
CA PHE A 147 -0.42 12.27 -2.96
C PHE A 147 -0.17 11.69 -1.56
N THR A 148 0.54 10.56 -1.47
CA THR A 148 0.88 9.95 -0.18
C THR A 148 1.66 10.91 0.72
N PHE A 149 2.71 11.56 0.20
CA PHE A 149 3.51 12.50 0.99
C PHE A 149 2.82 13.84 1.26
N GLU A 150 1.92 14.30 0.38
CA GLU A 150 1.07 15.47 0.61
C GLU A 150 0.12 15.23 1.79
N VAL A 151 -0.55 14.07 1.83
CA VAL A 151 -1.43 13.69 2.95
C VAL A 151 -0.66 13.57 4.27
N ILE A 152 0.55 13.01 4.24
CA ILE A 152 1.43 12.94 5.42
C ILE A 152 1.86 14.34 5.86
N ALA A 153 2.26 15.20 4.91
CA ALA A 153 2.73 16.55 5.18
C ALA A 153 1.64 17.49 5.72
N GLU A 154 0.39 17.31 5.30
CA GLU A 154 -0.78 18.00 5.86
C GLU A 154 -0.92 17.72 7.36
N GLY A 155 -0.56 16.50 7.79
CA GLY A 155 -0.42 16.15 9.20
C GLY A 155 -1.72 15.80 9.93
N GLU A 156 -2.86 15.87 9.24
CA GLU A 156 -4.18 15.51 9.76
C GLU A 156 -4.33 13.99 9.89
N VAL A 157 -4.31 13.49 11.13
CA VAL A 157 -4.20 12.04 11.40
C VAL A 157 -5.38 11.24 10.86
N HIS A 158 -6.59 11.80 10.85
CA HIS A 158 -7.77 11.14 10.29
C HIS A 158 -7.70 10.99 8.77
N LYS A 159 -7.08 11.96 8.07
CA LYS A 159 -6.87 11.86 6.61
C LYS A 159 -5.85 10.78 6.28
N ILE A 160 -4.74 10.72 7.02
CA ILE A 160 -3.72 9.67 6.86
C ILE A 160 -4.34 8.30 7.13
N ALA A 161 -5.10 8.16 8.23
CA ALA A 161 -5.77 6.92 8.60
C ALA A 161 -6.77 6.47 7.53
N ALA A 162 -7.58 7.37 6.98
CA ALA A 162 -8.52 7.03 5.91
C ALA A 162 -7.82 6.64 4.60
N ALA A 163 -6.76 7.35 4.20
CA ALA A 163 -5.97 7.00 3.03
C ALA A 163 -5.29 5.63 3.18
N PHE A 164 -4.81 5.31 4.39
CA PHE A 164 -4.26 4.00 4.75
C PHE A 164 -5.34 2.91 4.73
N THR A 165 -6.40 3.06 5.51
CA THR A 165 -7.45 2.03 5.69
C THR A 165 -8.18 1.75 4.38
N PHE A 166 -8.84 2.75 3.80
CA PHE A 166 -9.74 2.53 2.65
C PHE A 166 -8.99 2.51 1.31
N GLY A 167 -7.85 3.19 1.24
CA GLY A 167 -7.05 3.30 0.02
C GLY A 167 -6.01 2.19 -0.15
N ARG A 168 -5.67 1.47 0.94
CA ARG A 168 -4.61 0.45 0.96
C ARG A 168 -5.10 -0.82 1.67
N GLU A 169 -5.12 -0.82 3.00
CA GLU A 169 -5.32 -2.01 3.86
C GLU A 169 -6.54 -2.84 3.46
N ASP A 170 -7.72 -2.22 3.42
CA ASP A 170 -8.99 -2.91 3.15
C ASP A 170 -9.17 -3.30 1.67
N LEU A 171 -8.33 -2.79 0.77
CA LEU A 171 -8.39 -3.09 -0.67
C LEU A 171 -7.42 -4.22 -1.05
N ILE A 172 -6.25 -4.26 -0.41
CA ILE A 172 -5.11 -5.10 -0.81
C ILE A 172 -5.49 -6.59 -0.92
N PRO A 173 -6.18 -7.23 0.05
CA PRO A 173 -6.48 -8.66 -0.03
C PRO A 173 -7.29 -9.07 -1.26
N GLY A 174 -8.34 -8.32 -1.58
CA GLY A 174 -9.18 -8.58 -2.75
C GLY A 174 -8.41 -8.37 -4.05
N MET A 175 -7.64 -7.28 -4.13
CA MET A 175 -6.81 -6.94 -5.28
C MET A 175 -5.71 -7.99 -5.53
N PHE A 176 -5.07 -8.45 -4.45
CA PHE A 176 -4.00 -9.46 -4.50
C PHE A 176 -4.55 -10.84 -4.85
N THR A 177 -5.75 -11.18 -4.40
CA THR A 177 -6.44 -12.41 -4.82
C THR A 177 -6.63 -12.44 -6.34
N SER A 178 -7.15 -11.35 -6.93
CA SER A 178 -7.35 -11.27 -8.39
C SER A 178 -6.05 -11.37 -9.20
N ILE A 179 -4.96 -10.78 -8.71
CA ILE A 179 -3.64 -10.89 -9.34
C ILE A 179 -3.10 -12.33 -9.24
N LEU A 180 -3.20 -12.94 -8.05
CA LEU A 180 -2.64 -14.25 -7.76
C LEU A 180 -3.33 -15.37 -8.57
N GLU A 181 -4.65 -15.28 -8.76
CA GLU A 181 -5.41 -16.21 -9.61
C GLU A 181 -4.90 -16.20 -11.06
N GLU A 182 -4.68 -15.03 -11.64
CA GLU A 182 -4.12 -14.89 -12.99
C GLU A 182 -2.69 -15.40 -13.07
N ILE A 183 -1.86 -15.14 -12.06
CA ILE A 183 -0.46 -15.61 -12.05
C ILE A 183 -0.39 -17.13 -12.00
N LYS A 184 -1.13 -17.77 -11.09
CA LYS A 184 -1.17 -19.24 -10.97
C LYS A 184 -1.68 -19.90 -12.26
N THR A 185 -2.62 -19.24 -12.95
CA THR A 185 -3.17 -19.73 -14.22
C THR A 185 -2.20 -19.58 -15.39
N ASN A 186 -1.54 -18.43 -15.52
CA ASN A 186 -0.70 -18.11 -16.67
C ASN A 186 0.74 -18.62 -16.54
N PHE A 187 1.22 -18.92 -15.32
CA PHE A 187 2.61 -19.33 -15.03
C PHE A 187 2.75 -20.61 -14.19
N PRO A 188 2.09 -21.73 -14.55
CA PRO A 188 2.03 -22.93 -13.70
C PRO A 188 3.38 -23.64 -13.47
N THR A 189 4.41 -23.32 -14.27
CA THR A 189 5.74 -23.94 -14.21
C THR A 189 6.85 -22.94 -13.88
N ALA A 190 6.54 -21.66 -13.74
CA ALA A 190 7.55 -20.66 -13.40
C ALA A 190 7.84 -20.74 -11.89
N ASN A 191 9.11 -20.66 -11.52
CA ASN A 191 9.49 -20.52 -10.12
C ASN A 191 9.17 -19.08 -9.67
N LEU A 192 8.01 -18.90 -9.05
CA LEU A 192 7.50 -17.64 -8.51
C LEU A 192 7.17 -17.78 -7.02
N ASP A 193 7.78 -18.74 -6.32
CA ASP A 193 7.43 -19.10 -4.95
C ASP A 193 7.53 -17.91 -4.00
N SER A 194 8.63 -17.14 -4.07
CA SER A 194 8.83 -15.90 -3.33
C SER A 194 7.75 -14.85 -3.60
N PHE A 195 7.29 -14.74 -4.85
CA PHE A 195 6.27 -13.77 -5.24
C PHE A 195 4.88 -14.22 -4.78
N ILE A 196 4.55 -15.49 -4.96
CA ILE A 196 3.30 -16.10 -4.48
C ILE A 196 3.22 -15.99 -2.95
N TYR A 197 4.33 -16.25 -2.25
CA TYR A 197 4.44 -16.11 -0.80
C TYR A 197 4.07 -14.70 -0.36
N TYR A 198 4.68 -13.67 -0.97
CA TYR A 198 4.39 -12.27 -0.65
C TYR A 198 2.89 -11.93 -0.76
N PHE A 199 2.24 -12.30 -1.87
CA PHE A 199 0.81 -12.02 -2.06
C PHE A 199 -0.07 -12.81 -1.10
N GLN A 200 0.22 -14.10 -0.90
CA GLN A 200 -0.53 -14.95 0.03
C GLN A 200 -0.42 -14.42 1.46
N ARG A 201 0.76 -13.93 1.85
CA ARG A 201 1.01 -13.41 3.19
C ARG A 201 0.13 -12.20 3.52
N HIS A 202 -0.07 -11.28 2.58
CA HIS A 202 -0.99 -10.13 2.76
C HIS A 202 -2.46 -10.57 2.75
N ILE A 203 -2.83 -11.56 1.95
CA ILE A 203 -4.21 -12.11 1.97
C ILE A 203 -4.52 -12.71 3.34
N ASP A 204 -3.57 -13.47 3.91
CA ASP A 204 -3.76 -14.19 5.17
C ASP A 204 -3.71 -13.26 6.40
N LEU A 205 -2.83 -12.24 6.39
CA LEU A 205 -2.67 -11.31 7.53
C LEU A 205 -3.73 -10.20 7.56
N ASP A 206 -4.02 -9.59 6.41
CA ASP A 206 -4.82 -8.36 6.37
C ASP A 206 -6.33 -8.64 6.32
N GLY A 207 -6.74 -9.88 6.01
CA GLY A 207 -8.13 -10.26 5.76
C GLY A 207 -9.04 -10.39 6.99
N ASP A 208 -8.55 -10.98 8.09
CA ASP A 208 -9.44 -11.42 9.19
C ASP A 208 -9.33 -10.56 10.46
N GLU A 209 -8.15 -10.05 10.83
CA GLU A 209 -7.96 -9.32 12.11
C GLU A 209 -7.80 -7.80 11.94
N HIS A 210 -7.09 -7.33 10.90
CA HIS A 210 -6.80 -5.90 10.73
C HIS A 210 -8.03 -5.08 10.29
N GLY A 211 -8.90 -5.63 9.43
CA GLY A 211 -10.07 -4.93 8.89
C GLY A 211 -10.98 -4.31 9.97
N PRO A 212 -11.54 -5.10 10.91
CA PRO A 212 -12.40 -4.57 11.97
C PRO A 212 -11.71 -3.52 12.85
N LEU A 213 -10.43 -3.74 13.21
CA LEU A 213 -9.65 -2.82 14.02
C LEU A 213 -9.35 -1.50 13.28
N ALA A 214 -9.11 -1.56 11.97
CA ALA A 214 -8.91 -0.39 11.14
C ALA A 214 -10.18 0.47 11.06
N MET A 215 -11.37 -0.14 10.96
CA MET A 215 -12.65 0.58 11.01
C MET A 215 -12.92 1.18 12.38
N GLN A 216 -12.51 0.50 13.46
CA GLN A 216 -12.57 1.06 14.81
C GLN A 216 -11.65 2.28 14.93
N MET A 217 -10.41 2.22 14.41
CA MET A 217 -9.49 3.36 14.38
C MET A 217 -10.11 4.58 13.67
N ILE A 218 -10.77 4.37 12.52
CA ILE A 218 -11.46 5.45 11.80
C ILE A 218 -12.54 6.09 12.69
N THR A 219 -13.36 5.27 13.34
CA THR A 219 -14.41 5.73 14.24
C THR A 219 -13.85 6.51 15.43
N ASP A 220 -12.78 6.02 16.06
CA ASP A 220 -12.14 6.63 17.22
C ASP A 220 -11.49 7.99 16.89
N LEU A 221 -10.97 8.15 15.67
CA LEU A 221 -10.35 9.40 15.21
C LEU A 221 -11.37 10.47 14.81
N ALA A 222 -12.49 10.05 14.23
CA ALA A 222 -13.55 10.95 13.80
C ALA A 222 -14.53 11.31 14.92
N LYS A 223 -14.86 10.38 15.83
CA LYS A 223 -15.87 10.56 16.90
C LYS A 223 -17.17 11.16 16.31
N ASP A 224 -17.69 12.23 16.89
CA ASP A 224 -18.89 12.95 16.42
C ASP A 224 -18.57 14.13 15.47
N ASP A 225 -17.34 14.24 14.96
CA ASP A 225 -16.89 15.36 14.12
C ASP A 225 -17.24 15.14 12.64
N GLU A 226 -18.29 15.81 12.16
CA GLU A 226 -18.77 15.75 10.78
C GLU A 226 -17.73 16.18 9.74
N VAL A 227 -16.85 17.12 10.09
CA VAL A 227 -15.81 17.61 9.18
C VAL A 227 -14.82 16.48 8.92
N LYS A 228 -14.36 15.81 9.98
CA LYS A 228 -13.45 14.67 9.85
C LYS A 228 -14.06 13.53 9.03
N TRP A 229 -15.32 13.19 9.27
CA TRP A 229 -16.02 12.16 8.49
C TRP A 229 -16.08 12.52 7.01
N THR A 230 -16.35 13.79 6.68
CA THR A 230 -16.36 14.28 5.30
C THR A 230 -14.99 14.22 4.66
N GLU A 231 -13.95 14.69 5.36
CA GLU A 231 -12.58 14.68 4.88
C GLU A 231 -12.03 13.26 4.69
N MET A 232 -12.33 12.34 5.61
CA MET A 232 -11.98 10.92 5.49
C MET A 232 -12.63 10.29 4.25
N LYS A 233 -13.91 10.61 3.99
CA LYS A 233 -14.63 10.14 2.81
C LYS A 233 -13.99 10.63 1.51
N GLU A 234 -13.71 11.93 1.43
CA GLU A 234 -13.11 12.56 0.26
C GLU A 234 -11.69 12.03 -0.02
N ILE A 235 -10.84 11.97 1.01
CA ILE A 235 -9.46 11.51 0.84
C ILE A 235 -9.38 10.03 0.45
N SER A 236 -10.30 9.20 0.96
CA SER A 236 -10.40 7.79 0.59
C SER A 236 -10.68 7.63 -0.91
N LYS A 237 -11.61 8.43 -1.46
CA LYS A 237 -11.91 8.43 -2.89
C LYS A 237 -10.71 8.85 -3.72
N VAL A 238 -10.03 9.94 -3.33
CA VAL A 238 -8.83 10.41 -4.04
C VAL A 238 -7.71 9.36 -3.98
N ALA A 239 -7.51 8.70 -2.83
CA ALA A 239 -6.49 7.66 -2.67
C ALA A 239 -6.70 6.48 -3.64
N LEU A 240 -7.96 6.08 -3.87
CA LEU A 240 -8.31 5.04 -4.83
C LEU A 240 -8.18 5.52 -6.28
N GLN A 241 -8.58 6.76 -6.58
CA GLN A 241 -8.41 7.34 -7.92
C GLN A 241 -6.93 7.42 -8.31
N LYS A 242 -6.04 7.83 -7.38
CA LYS A 242 -4.59 7.82 -7.61
C LYS A 242 -4.07 6.40 -7.85
N ARG A 243 -4.59 5.41 -7.11
CA ARG A 243 -4.25 4.00 -7.32
C ARG A 243 -4.70 3.50 -8.68
N ILE A 244 -5.90 3.85 -9.15
CA ILE A 244 -6.37 3.52 -10.51
C ILE A 244 -5.40 4.08 -11.56
N GLN A 245 -4.96 5.34 -11.39
CA GLN A 245 -4.00 5.93 -12.33
C GLN A 245 -2.63 5.23 -12.31
N LEU A 246 -2.15 4.81 -11.14
CA LEU A 246 -0.96 3.96 -11.03
C LEU A 246 -1.16 2.64 -11.79
N TRP A 247 -2.30 1.96 -11.62
CA TRP A 247 -2.61 0.71 -12.32
C TRP A 247 -2.65 0.89 -13.84
N ASN A 248 -3.29 1.96 -14.32
CA ASN A 248 -3.29 2.32 -15.74
C ASN A 248 -1.86 2.54 -16.27
N ALA A 249 -0.99 3.18 -15.49
CA ALA A 249 0.40 3.40 -15.89
C ALA A 249 1.19 2.09 -16.01
N ILE A 250 0.98 1.18 -15.07
CA ILE A 250 1.59 -0.14 -15.09
C ILE A 250 1.07 -0.94 -16.30
N GLU A 251 -0.24 -0.89 -16.57
CA GLU A 251 -0.86 -1.54 -17.72
C GLU A 251 -0.28 -1.06 -19.05
N ASP A 252 -0.12 0.26 -19.22
CA ASP A 252 0.47 0.84 -20.43
C ASP A 252 1.94 0.41 -20.60
N SER A 253 2.68 0.25 -19.51
CA SER A 253 4.08 -0.17 -19.54
C SER A 253 4.29 -1.62 -20.00
N LEU A 254 3.24 -2.47 -19.92
CA LEU A 254 3.34 -3.89 -20.31
C LEU A 254 3.67 -4.11 -21.78
N TYR A 255 3.37 -3.13 -22.63
CA TYR A 255 3.56 -3.19 -24.09
C TYR A 255 4.76 -2.37 -24.59
N GLY A 256 5.50 -1.75 -23.66
CA GLY A 256 6.71 -0.98 -23.94
C GLY A 256 7.96 -1.82 -24.16
#